data_AF-A0ABD1C6C2-F1
#
_entry.id   AF-A0ABD1C6C2-F1
#
_cell.length_a   1.000
_cell.length_b   1.000
_cell.length_c   1.000
_cell.angle_alpha   90.00
_cell.angle_beta   90.00
_cell.angle_gamma   90.00
#
_symmetry.space_group_name_H-M   'P 1'
#
loop_
_entity.id
_entity.type
_entity.pdbx_description
1 polymer ?
#
loop_
_entity_poly.entity_id
_entity_poly.type
_entity_poly.pdbx_seq_one_letter_code
_entity_poly.pdbx_strand_id
1 'polypeptide(L)'
;MSNDEKLGGPPRAESSFWDFRYMAENCKLKEIRSIGNVFSWGGWRDKVWIQCRLDRSFGNDAWFRLFPQAQMEYMDLRASDHRLIMISFALEEEEKGRGRFYFDKRWNIKQGIDEVIKRGWNSDRTDNGAHCAMSFRTFSLEESN
;
A
#
# COMPACT_ATOMS: atom_id res chain seq x y z
N MET A 1 -8.47 19.93 -2.81
CA MET A 1 -8.02 19.70 -4.21
C MET A 1 -7.38 20.95 -4.77
N SER A 2 -6.19 21.34 -4.34
CA SER A 2 -5.54 22.64 -4.64
C SER A 2 -4.03 22.46 -4.86
N ASN A 3 -3.29 23.55 -5.00
CA ASN A 3 -1.83 23.50 -5.04
C ASN A 3 -1.19 23.12 -3.70
N ASP A 4 -1.88 23.23 -2.56
CA ASP A 4 -1.37 22.82 -1.24
C ASP A 4 -1.07 21.31 -1.15
N GLU A 5 -1.60 20.56 -2.11
CA GLU A 5 -1.50 19.12 -2.24
C GLU A 5 -0.36 18.70 -3.17
N LYS A 6 0.54 19.64 -3.47
CA LYS A 6 1.77 19.46 -4.22
C LYS A 6 2.90 20.17 -3.49
N LEU A 7 4.02 19.47 -3.31
CA LEU A 7 5.28 20.03 -2.82
C LEU A 7 6.33 19.93 -3.92
N GLY A 8 7.07 21.01 -4.13
CA GLY A 8 8.09 21.11 -5.17
C GLY A 8 7.53 21.31 -6.57
N GLY A 9 8.41 21.69 -7.50
CA GLY A 9 8.07 21.98 -8.89
C GLY A 9 7.11 23.17 -9.09
N PRO A 10 6.68 23.44 -10.33
CA PRO A 10 5.78 24.55 -10.63
C PRO A 10 4.35 24.32 -10.12
N PRO A 11 3.60 25.38 -9.73
CA PRO A 11 2.20 25.25 -9.40
C PRO A 11 1.37 24.81 -10.61
N ARG A 12 0.31 24.05 -10.36
CA ARG A 12 -0.70 23.69 -11.36
C ARG A 12 -1.68 24.85 -11.55
N ALA A 13 -2.18 25.03 -12.76
CA ALA A 13 -3.22 26.02 -13.02
C ALA A 13 -4.51 25.65 -12.25
N GLU A 14 -5.20 26.63 -11.65
CA GLU A 14 -6.42 26.35 -10.87
C GLU A 14 -7.53 25.70 -11.70
N SER A 15 -7.60 26.00 -13.00
CA SER A 15 -8.53 25.37 -13.94
C SER A 15 -8.38 23.85 -14.01
N SER A 16 -7.16 23.33 -13.80
CA SER A 16 -6.91 21.87 -13.83
C SER A 16 -7.60 21.11 -12.70
N PHE A 17 -8.02 21.79 -11.63
CA PHE A 17 -8.76 21.17 -10.52
C PHE A 17 -10.28 21.23 -10.71
N TRP A 18 -10.76 22.10 -11.61
CA TRP A 18 -12.16 22.51 -11.63
C TRP A 18 -13.09 21.34 -11.98
N ASP A 19 -12.80 20.60 -13.05
CA ASP A 19 -13.64 19.50 -13.52
C ASP A 19 -13.86 18.43 -12.45
N PHE A 20 -12.80 18.03 -11.75
CA PHE A 20 -12.90 17.01 -10.70
C PHE A 20 -13.63 17.54 -9.46
N ARG A 21 -13.33 18.78 -9.00
CA ARG A 21 -14.05 19.40 -7.88
C ARG A 21 -15.55 19.48 -8.18
N TYR A 22 -15.88 19.96 -9.38
CA TYR A 22 -17.26 20.10 -9.85
C TYR A 22 -17.97 18.74 -9.93
N MET A 23 -17.31 17.71 -10.46
CA MET A 23 -17.84 16.36 -10.49
C MET A 23 -18.10 15.81 -9.09
N ALA A 24 -17.12 15.93 -8.17
CA ALA A 24 -17.27 15.45 -6.80
C ALA A 24 -18.44 16.13 -6.06
N GLU A 25 -18.60 17.44 -6.25
CA GLU A 25 -19.70 18.21 -5.69
C GLU A 25 -21.06 17.77 -6.25
N ASN A 26 -21.20 17.69 -7.58
CA ASN A 26 -22.44 17.28 -8.23
C ASN A 26 -22.86 15.85 -7.89
N CYS A 27 -21.88 14.95 -7.76
CA CYS A 27 -22.12 13.57 -7.36
C CYS A 27 -22.29 13.39 -5.85
N LYS A 28 -22.24 14.49 -5.06
CA LYS A 28 -22.33 14.48 -3.59
C LYS A 28 -21.31 13.53 -2.95
N LEU A 29 -20.12 13.49 -3.52
CA LEU A 29 -19.00 12.71 -3.03
C LEU A 29 -18.24 13.53 -1.99
N LYS A 30 -18.02 12.94 -0.82
CA LYS A 30 -17.20 13.50 0.26
C LYS A 30 -15.95 12.65 0.39
N GLU A 31 -14.82 13.32 0.59
CA GLU A 31 -13.55 12.65 0.79
C GLU A 31 -13.54 11.95 2.16
N ILE A 32 -13.02 10.73 2.20
CA ILE A 32 -12.83 10.00 3.46
C ILE A 32 -11.66 10.65 4.21
N ARG A 33 -11.82 10.82 5.53
CA ARG A 33 -10.81 11.46 6.37
C ARG A 33 -9.50 10.66 6.32
N SER A 34 -8.42 11.32 5.91
CA SER A 34 -7.07 10.78 5.96
C SER A 34 -6.34 11.15 7.25
N ILE A 35 -5.44 10.29 7.72
CA ILE A 35 -4.57 10.55 8.87
C ILE A 35 -3.10 10.55 8.41
N GLY A 36 -2.26 11.38 9.03
CA GLY A 36 -0.82 11.39 8.80
C GLY A 36 -0.40 12.09 7.50
N ASN A 37 0.59 11.51 6.82
CA ASN A 37 1.11 12.04 5.55
C ASN A 37 0.06 11.88 4.45
N VAL A 38 -0.28 12.96 3.75
CA VAL A 38 -1.35 12.96 2.75
C VAL A 38 -0.87 12.82 1.30
N PHE A 39 0.45 12.75 1.04
CA PHE A 39 0.98 12.68 -0.31
C PHE A 39 1.02 11.24 -0.82
N SER A 40 0.18 10.91 -1.80
CA SER A 40 0.10 9.58 -2.39
C SER A 40 1.22 9.25 -3.37
N TRP A 41 1.91 10.27 -3.88
CA TRP A 41 2.94 10.11 -4.91
C TRP A 41 4.19 10.93 -4.55
N GLY A 42 5.36 10.40 -4.84
CA GLY A 42 6.63 11.10 -4.67
C GLY A 42 7.72 10.62 -5.63
N GLY A 43 8.42 11.55 -6.26
CA GLY A 43 9.49 11.21 -7.21
C GLY A 43 10.38 12.38 -7.59
N TRP A 44 11.57 12.05 -8.11
CA TRP A 44 12.49 13.03 -8.68
C TRP A 44 12.10 13.41 -10.11
N ARG A 45 12.06 14.72 -10.38
CA ARG A 45 11.88 15.31 -11.72
C ARG A 45 12.83 16.48 -11.87
N ASP A 46 13.66 16.47 -12.91
CA ASP A 46 14.62 17.55 -13.21
C ASP A 46 15.42 18.03 -11.99
N LYS A 47 15.92 17.09 -11.18
CA LYS A 47 16.68 17.34 -9.94
C LYS A 47 15.90 18.04 -8.82
N VAL A 48 14.57 17.97 -8.86
CA VAL A 48 13.69 18.42 -7.78
C VAL A 48 12.91 17.20 -7.27
N TRP A 49 12.88 17.03 -5.95
CA TRP A 49 11.98 16.09 -5.31
C TRP A 49 10.58 16.68 -5.28
N ILE A 50 9.62 15.99 -5.88
CA ILE A 50 8.22 16.44 -5.96
C ILE A 50 7.34 15.42 -5.25
N GLN A 51 6.39 15.90 -4.46
CA GLN A 51 5.35 15.08 -3.84
C GLN A 51 3.97 15.61 -4.19
N CYS A 52 3.03 14.72 -4.46
CA CYS A 52 1.67 15.08 -4.86
C CYS A 52 0.66 14.17 -4.17
N ARG A 53 -0.53 14.69 -3.90
CA ARG A 53 -1.70 13.90 -3.53
C ARG A 53 -2.54 13.63 -4.77
N LEU A 54 -2.24 12.53 -5.46
CA LEU A 54 -2.91 12.12 -6.69
C LEU A 54 -4.05 11.13 -6.43
N ASP A 55 -3.88 10.27 -5.44
CA ASP A 55 -4.80 9.20 -5.09
C ASP A 55 -5.62 9.61 -3.85
N ARG A 56 -6.92 9.41 -3.91
CA ARG A 56 -7.90 9.79 -2.89
C ARG A 56 -8.99 8.76 -2.78
N SER A 57 -9.71 8.80 -1.67
CA SER A 57 -10.86 7.94 -1.44
C SER A 57 -12.08 8.79 -1.10
N PHE A 58 -13.21 8.47 -1.74
CA PHE A 58 -14.45 9.22 -1.62
C PHE A 58 -15.61 8.27 -1.32
N GLY A 59 -16.60 8.77 -0.59
CA GLY A 59 -17.87 8.10 -0.33
C GLY A 59 -19.03 9.06 -0.59
N ASN A 60 -20.20 8.51 -0.89
CA ASN A 60 -21.45 9.28 -0.85
C ASN A 60 -22.11 9.17 0.53
N ASP A 61 -23.21 9.87 0.74
CA ASP A 61 -23.92 9.87 2.03
C ASP A 61 -24.45 8.48 2.45
N ALA A 62 -24.72 7.57 1.51
CA ALA A 62 -25.09 6.20 1.85
C ALA A 62 -23.90 5.42 2.41
N TRP A 63 -22.73 5.58 1.79
CA TRP A 63 -21.49 4.95 2.22
C TRP A 63 -21.06 5.40 3.62
N PHE A 64 -21.11 6.72 3.91
CA PHE A 64 -20.75 7.24 5.24
C PHE A 64 -21.75 6.84 6.34
N ARG A 65 -23.00 6.50 5.98
CA ARG A 65 -23.95 5.91 6.93
C ARG A 65 -23.60 4.47 7.28
N LEU A 66 -23.07 3.71 6.33
CA LEU A 66 -22.63 2.32 6.56
C LEU A 66 -21.29 2.27 7.30
N PHE A 67 -20.38 3.20 7.00
CA PHE A 67 -19.02 3.23 7.53
C PHE A 67 -18.69 4.57 8.21
N PRO A 68 -19.38 4.92 9.30
CA PRO A 68 -19.24 6.24 9.95
C PRO A 68 -17.85 6.47 10.56
N GLN A 69 -17.12 5.40 10.86
CA GLN A 69 -15.79 5.42 11.44
C GLN A 69 -14.70 5.03 10.44
N ALA A 70 -15.01 5.03 9.14
CA ALA A 70 -13.99 4.77 8.14
C ALA A 70 -12.89 5.83 8.19
N GLN A 71 -11.65 5.36 8.17
CA GLN A 71 -10.46 6.20 8.14
C GLN A 71 -9.53 5.73 7.04
N MET A 72 -8.76 6.66 6.50
CA MET A 72 -7.83 6.40 5.42
C MET A 72 -6.41 6.76 5.83
N GLU A 73 -5.44 5.96 5.41
CA GLU A 73 -4.02 6.17 5.62
C GLU A 73 -3.24 5.97 4.32
N TYR A 74 -2.24 6.82 4.10
CA TYR A 74 -1.24 6.63 3.05
C TYR A 74 -0.05 5.87 3.64
N MET A 75 0.10 4.62 3.24
CA MET A 75 1.18 3.75 3.70
C MET A 75 2.55 4.24 3.22
N ASP A 76 3.62 3.76 3.86
CA ASP A 76 4.97 4.12 3.46
C ASP A 76 5.29 3.78 2.00
N LEU A 77 6.08 4.66 1.39
CA LEU A 77 6.56 4.51 0.03
C LEU A 77 7.54 3.34 -0.01
N ARG A 78 7.29 2.38 -0.89
CA ARG A 78 8.14 1.19 -1.06
C ARG A 78 8.84 1.23 -2.42
N ALA A 79 8.72 0.16 -3.21
CA ALA A 79 9.35 0.06 -4.53
C ALA A 79 8.62 0.83 -5.64
N SER A 80 7.55 1.57 -5.33
CA SER A 80 6.78 2.40 -6.26
C SER A 80 6.88 3.86 -5.83
N ASP A 81 6.78 4.76 -6.80
CA ASP A 81 6.57 6.20 -6.59
C ASP A 81 5.18 6.52 -6.05
N HIS A 82 4.25 5.55 -6.05
CA HIS A 82 2.97 5.62 -5.37
C HIS A 82 3.01 4.96 -3.98
N ARG A 83 2.29 5.57 -3.04
CA ARG A 83 1.93 5.02 -1.74
C ARG A 83 0.63 4.25 -1.85
N LEU A 84 0.57 3.12 -1.17
CA LEU A 84 -0.67 2.37 -1.02
C LEU A 84 -1.65 3.16 -0.13
N ILE A 85 -2.91 3.19 -0.54
CA ILE A 85 -4.02 3.69 0.30
C ILE A 85 -4.61 2.52 1.06
N MET A 86 -4.64 2.63 2.39
CA MET A 86 -5.36 1.72 3.25
C MET A 86 -6.60 2.41 3.80
N ILE A 87 -7.76 1.78 3.72
CA ILE A 87 -9.00 2.25 4.31
C ILE A 87 -9.40 1.23 5.37
N SER A 88 -9.47 1.68 6.62
CA SER A 88 -9.88 0.85 7.75
C SER A 88 -11.33 1.16 8.11
N PHE A 89 -12.10 0.11 8.35
CA PHE A 89 -13.49 0.18 8.77
C PHE A 89 -13.55 -0.28 10.22
N ALA A 90 -14.14 0.50 11.12
CA ALA A 90 -14.17 0.14 12.54
C ALA A 90 -15.02 -1.11 12.89
N LEU A 91 -15.71 -1.69 11.90
CA LEU A 91 -16.44 -2.95 12.04
C LEU A 91 -15.54 -4.18 11.89
N GLU A 92 -14.28 -4.00 11.46
CA GLU A 92 -13.33 -5.10 11.37
C GLU A 92 -12.56 -5.20 12.69
N GLU A 93 -12.82 -6.25 13.46
CA GLU A 93 -11.82 -6.71 14.43
C GLU A 93 -10.52 -6.94 13.65
N GLU A 94 -9.39 -6.45 14.17
CA GLU A 94 -8.08 -6.83 13.63
C GLU A 94 -7.92 -8.34 13.81
N GLU A 95 -8.39 -9.12 12.84
CA GLU A 95 -7.94 -10.48 12.69
C GLU A 95 -6.43 -10.37 12.55
N LYS A 96 -5.71 -10.89 13.55
CA LYS A 96 -4.25 -11.09 13.45
C LYS A 96 -4.02 -12.06 12.30
N GLY A 97 -4.00 -11.53 11.08
CA GLY A 97 -3.83 -12.29 9.88
C GLY A 97 -2.55 -13.09 10.03
N ARG A 98 -2.67 -14.42 10.03
CA ARG A 98 -1.49 -15.27 9.87
C ARG A 98 -0.83 -14.83 8.58
N GLY A 99 0.35 -14.21 8.69
CA GLY A 99 1.07 -13.69 7.55
C GLY A 99 1.13 -14.73 6.44
N ARG A 100 0.62 -14.38 5.26
CA ARG A 100 0.78 -15.23 4.08
C ARG A 100 2.19 -15.01 3.56
N PHE A 101 2.95 -16.08 3.43
CA PHE A 101 4.23 -16.04 2.75
C PHE A 101 4.01 -16.10 1.25
N TYR A 102 4.61 -15.16 0.54
CA TYR A 102 4.67 -15.13 -0.91
C TYR A 102 6.13 -15.30 -1.33
N PHE A 103 6.40 -16.33 -2.12
CA PHE A 103 7.70 -16.51 -2.77
C PHE A 103 7.62 -15.95 -4.19
N ASP A 104 8.53 -15.04 -4.52
CA ASP A 104 8.66 -14.54 -5.89
C ASP A 104 9.51 -15.52 -6.70
N LYS A 105 8.88 -16.19 -7.69
CA LYS A 105 9.52 -17.20 -8.53
C LYS A 105 10.75 -16.70 -9.29
N ARG A 106 10.88 -15.38 -9.51
CA ARG A 106 12.05 -14.80 -10.17
C ARG A 106 13.35 -15.02 -9.39
N TRP A 107 13.25 -15.27 -8.08
CA TRP A 107 14.40 -15.58 -7.25
C TRP A 107 15.11 -16.88 -7.66
N ASN A 108 14.41 -17.83 -8.30
CA ASN A 108 15.00 -19.09 -8.79
C ASN A 108 16.08 -18.86 -9.86
N ILE A 109 16.05 -17.72 -10.55
CA ILE A 109 17.01 -17.39 -11.61
C ILE A 109 18.29 -16.75 -11.02
N LYS A 110 18.23 -16.30 -9.77
CA LYS A 110 19.34 -15.60 -9.13
C LYS A 110 20.36 -16.62 -8.61
N GLN A 111 21.59 -16.54 -9.12
CA GLN A 111 22.70 -17.37 -8.63
C GLN A 111 22.87 -17.23 -7.11
N GLY A 112 23.08 -18.35 -6.42
CA GLY A 112 23.26 -18.41 -4.97
C GLY A 112 21.97 -18.44 -4.14
N ILE A 113 20.78 -18.42 -4.74
CA ILE A 113 19.52 -18.48 -3.98
C ILE A 113 19.38 -19.78 -3.18
N ASP A 114 19.76 -20.91 -3.77
CA ASP A 114 19.68 -22.22 -3.12
C ASP A 114 20.57 -22.31 -1.89
N GLU A 115 21.75 -21.70 -1.95
CA GLU A 115 22.70 -21.65 -0.82
C GLU A 115 22.16 -20.78 0.31
N VAL A 116 21.57 -19.63 -0.02
CA VAL A 116 20.94 -18.72 0.95
C VAL A 116 19.77 -19.41 1.64
N ILE A 117 18.92 -20.10 0.87
CA ILE A 117 17.80 -20.92 1.35
C ILE A 117 18.32 -22.00 2.31
N LYS A 118 19.27 -22.84 1.86
CA LYS A 118 19.83 -23.92 2.69
C LYS A 118 20.45 -23.40 3.98
N ARG A 119 21.21 -22.30 3.92
CA ARG A 119 21.82 -21.68 5.09
C ARG A 119 20.79 -21.17 6.09
N GLY A 120 19.71 -20.52 5.61
CA GLY A 120 18.64 -20.03 6.49
C GLY A 120 17.79 -21.16 7.10
N TRP A 121 17.65 -22.28 6.40
CA TRP A 121 16.97 -23.47 6.93
C TRP A 121 17.81 -24.25 7.94
N ASN A 122 19.14 -24.22 7.79
CA ASN A 122 20.08 -24.97 8.63
C ASN A 122 20.69 -24.13 9.78
N SER A 123 20.31 -22.86 9.94
CA SER A 123 20.71 -22.08 11.11
C SER A 123 19.90 -22.53 12.33
N ASP A 124 20.58 -23.11 13.32
CA ASP A 124 19.96 -23.47 14.59
C ASP A 124 19.30 -22.25 15.24
N ARG A 125 18.02 -22.38 15.56
CA ARG A 125 17.21 -21.33 16.20
C ARG A 125 17.62 -21.17 17.67
N THR A 126 18.71 -20.46 17.93
CA THR A 126 18.97 -19.90 19.26
C THR A 126 18.29 -18.54 19.37
N ASP A 127 16.97 -18.51 19.39
CA ASP A 127 16.27 -17.34 19.93
C ASP A 127 14.90 -17.74 20.50
N ASN A 128 14.76 -17.52 21.80
CA ASN A 128 13.55 -17.72 22.61
C ASN A 128 12.49 -16.64 22.33
N GLY A 129 12.16 -16.42 21.06
CA GLY A 129 11.14 -15.49 20.59
C GLY A 129 10.02 -16.24 19.87
N ALA A 130 8.81 -16.16 20.43
CA ALA A 130 7.64 -16.88 19.97
C ALA A 130 7.22 -16.54 18.52
N HIS A 131 6.66 -17.55 17.85
CA HIS A 131 5.84 -17.49 16.63
C HIS A 131 6.47 -17.02 15.30
N CYS A 132 7.01 -17.96 14.53
CA CYS A 132 6.70 -18.09 13.11
C CYS A 132 7.00 -19.51 12.62
N ALA A 133 6.09 -20.45 12.89
CA ALA A 133 6.13 -21.76 12.24
C ALA A 133 5.50 -21.63 10.86
N MET A 134 6.30 -21.33 9.85
CA MET A 134 5.93 -21.64 8.46
C MET A 134 6.31 -23.09 8.20
N SER A 135 5.42 -24.02 8.55
CA SER A 135 5.50 -25.38 8.05
C SER A 135 5.16 -25.35 6.56
N PHE A 136 6.18 -25.25 5.71
CA PHE A 136 6.03 -25.55 4.30
C PHE A 136 6.05 -27.06 4.15
N ARG A 137 4.88 -27.68 4.01
CA ARG A 137 4.80 -29.00 3.40
C ARG A 137 5.21 -28.82 1.94
N THR A 138 6.33 -29.43 1.57
CA THR A 138 6.72 -29.63 0.18
C THR A 138 5.58 -30.35 -0.53
N PHE A 139 4.91 -29.67 -1.46
CA PHE A 139 4.11 -30.36 -2.46
C PHE A 139 5.13 -30.90 -3.47
N SER A 140 5.47 -32.18 -3.34
CA SER A 140 6.18 -32.89 -4.39
C SER A 140 5.30 -32.83 -5.64
N LEU A 141 5.72 -32.07 -6.64
CA LEU A 141 5.25 -32.28 -7.99
C LEU A 141 5.92 -33.57 -8.46
N GLU A 142 5.19 -34.67 -8.33
CA GLU A 142 5.45 -35.85 -9.14
C GLU A 142 5.16 -35.46 -10.59
N GLU A 143 6.21 -35.16 -11.36
CA GLU A 143 6.15 -35.26 -12.81
C GLU A 143 6.16 -36.74 -13.16
N SER A 144 4.96 -37.28 -13.37
CA SER A 144 4.75 -38.55 -14.05
C SER A 144 4.84 -38.35 -15.56
N ASN A 145 5.86 -39.00 -16.15
CA ASN A 145 6.10 -39.35 -17.56
C ASN A 145 6.13 -38.25 -18.62
#